data_AF-A0A8J4X5T7-F1
#
_entry.id   AF-A0A8J4X5T7-F1
#
_cell.length_a   1.000
_cell.length_b   1.000
_cell.length_c   1.000
_cell.angle_alpha   90.00
_cell.angle_beta   90.00
_cell.angle_gamma   90.00
#
_symmetry.space_group_name_H-M   'P 1'
#
loop_
_entity.id
_entity.type
_entity.pdbx_description
1 polymer ?
#
loop_
_entity_poly.entity_id
_entity_poly.type
_entity_poly.pdbx_seq_one_letter_code
_entity_poly.pdbx_strand_id
1 'polypeptide(L)'
;VPGPKCRSAVGSILSEGDQRPSADLQERYEKSGFRIFTFPEVTHVVSSRFPFRTRLSIILGVLRVYPRLGCYIKDRQLCAHPFLEIYRNHLIYYMSPLARQGDFYVPEVQKAPKRQPEGEDSEDDKRTDIT
;
A
#
# COMPACT_ATOMS: atom_id res chain seq x y z
N VAL A 1 16.79 4.91 -4.36
CA VAL A 1 16.64 4.87 -2.88
C VAL A 1 16.96 3.46 -2.42
N PRO A 2 17.82 3.24 -1.41
CA PRO A 2 18.10 1.90 -0.90
C PRO A 2 16.83 1.24 -0.34
N GLY A 3 16.65 -0.06 -0.60
CA GLY A 3 15.49 -0.87 -0.18
C GLY A 3 14.98 -0.61 1.25
N PRO A 4 15.82 -0.61 2.30
CA PRO A 4 15.36 -0.49 3.69
C PRO A 4 14.82 0.90 4.10
N LYS A 5 14.96 1.94 3.27
CA LYS A 5 14.41 3.29 3.51
C LYS A 5 13.28 3.66 2.54
N CYS A 6 12.87 2.74 1.66
CA CYS A 6 11.82 3.01 0.68
C CYS A 6 10.45 2.97 1.39
N ARG A 7 9.83 4.15 1.59
CA ARG A 7 8.51 4.28 2.23
C ARG A 7 7.36 3.86 1.32
N SER A 8 7.53 3.99 0.01
CA SER A 8 6.52 3.70 -1.00
C SER A 8 7.17 3.54 -2.37
N ALA A 9 6.58 2.70 -3.22
CA ALA A 9 6.85 2.70 -4.65
C ALA A 9 5.77 3.53 -5.37
N VAL A 10 6.16 4.30 -6.38
CA VAL A 10 5.25 5.16 -7.15
C VAL A 10 5.44 4.83 -8.63
N GLY A 11 4.35 4.76 -9.37
CA GLY A 11 4.34 4.47 -10.80
C GLY A 11 3.10 5.04 -11.48
N SER A 12 3.00 4.80 -12.78
CA SER A 12 1.82 5.14 -13.58
C SER A 12 1.15 3.88 -14.10
N ILE A 13 -0.17 3.89 -14.14
CA ILE A 13 -0.95 2.83 -14.78
C ILE A 13 -0.91 3.09 -16.29
N LEU A 14 -0.43 2.11 -17.06
CA LEU A 14 -0.28 2.22 -18.53
C LEU A 14 -1.48 1.63 -19.28
N SER A 15 -2.11 0.61 -18.73
CA SER A 15 -3.35 0.02 -19.23
C SER A 15 -4.12 -0.67 -18.11
N GLU A 16 -5.42 -0.82 -18.28
CA GLU A 16 -6.32 -1.53 -17.36
C GLU A 16 -7.00 -2.69 -18.11
N GLY A 17 -7.14 -3.85 -17.46
CA GLY A 17 -7.80 -5.03 -18.04
C GLY A 17 -7.01 -5.67 -19.20
N ASP A 18 -7.71 -6.12 -20.23
CA ASP A 18 -7.13 -6.84 -21.39
C ASP A 18 -6.51 -5.91 -22.44
N GLN A 19 -6.53 -4.60 -22.20
CA GLN A 19 -5.96 -3.64 -23.13
C GLN A 19 -4.43 -3.67 -23.05
N ARG A 20 -3.78 -3.88 -24.20
CA ARG A 20 -2.30 -3.81 -24.26
C ARG A 20 -1.83 -2.36 -24.07
N PRO A 21 -0.79 -2.13 -23.25
CA PRO A 21 -0.20 -0.80 -23.13
C PRO A 21 0.38 -0.37 -24.48
N SER A 22 0.36 0.93 -24.76
CA SER A 22 0.95 1.45 -26.00
C SER A 22 2.46 1.23 -25.98
N ALA A 23 3.01 0.63 -27.05
CA ALA A 23 4.43 0.35 -27.19
C ALA A 23 5.31 1.61 -27.00
N ASP A 24 4.85 2.76 -27.53
CA ASP A 24 5.58 4.02 -27.43
C ASP A 24 5.71 4.52 -25.99
N LEU A 25 4.66 4.41 -25.16
CA LEU A 25 4.75 4.75 -23.74
C LEU A 25 5.64 3.75 -23.02
N GLN A 26 5.49 2.46 -23.32
CA GLN A 26 6.29 1.41 -22.70
C GLN A 26 7.79 1.67 -22.88
N GLU A 27 8.21 1.94 -24.12
CA GLU A 27 9.60 2.25 -24.46
C GLU A 27 10.10 3.51 -23.73
N ARG A 28 9.28 4.55 -23.59
CA ARG A 28 9.64 5.77 -22.85
C ARG A 28 9.89 5.52 -21.37
N TYR A 29 9.04 4.71 -20.73
CA TYR A 29 9.20 4.34 -19.32
C TYR A 29 10.45 3.49 -19.11
N GLU A 30 10.70 2.51 -19.97
CA GLU A 30 11.92 1.68 -19.94
C GLU A 30 13.19 2.52 -20.14
N LYS A 31 13.21 3.42 -21.13
CA LYS A 31 14.32 4.37 -21.36
C LYS A 31 14.58 5.28 -20.16
N SER A 32 13.52 5.63 -19.43
CA SER A 32 13.60 6.45 -18.21
C SER A 32 14.00 5.64 -16.97
N GLY A 33 14.26 4.34 -17.11
CA GLY A 33 14.71 3.44 -16.02
C GLY A 33 13.58 2.90 -15.14
N PHE A 34 12.31 3.05 -15.55
CA PHE A 34 11.19 2.42 -14.85
C PHE A 34 11.10 0.94 -15.21
N ARG A 35 10.56 0.16 -14.28
CA ARG A 35 10.26 -1.26 -14.47
C ARG A 35 8.76 -1.44 -14.63
N ILE A 36 8.39 -2.29 -15.57
CA ILE A 36 7.00 -2.60 -15.85
C ILE A 36 6.61 -3.79 -14.99
N PHE A 37 5.44 -3.67 -14.37
CA PHE A 37 4.86 -4.68 -13.52
C PHE A 37 3.36 -4.76 -13.79
N THR A 38 2.82 -5.98 -13.78
CA THR A 38 1.40 -6.22 -13.99
C THR A 38 0.79 -6.74 -12.71
N PHE A 39 -0.22 -6.03 -12.20
CA PHE A 39 -0.99 -6.49 -11.04
C PHE A 39 -2.02 -7.54 -11.46
N PRO A 40 -2.26 -8.57 -10.63
CA PRO A 40 -3.29 -9.55 -10.90
C PRO A 40 -4.69 -8.97 -10.68
N GLU A 41 -5.71 -9.66 -11.20
CA GLU A 41 -7.10 -9.36 -10.88
C GLU A 41 -7.37 -9.53 -9.37
N VAL A 42 -8.11 -8.58 -8.81
CA VAL A 42 -8.36 -8.51 -7.37
C VAL A 42 -9.71 -9.13 -7.03
N THR A 43 -9.73 -10.14 -6.16
CA THR A 43 -10.97 -10.83 -5.77
C THR A 43 -11.67 -10.16 -4.59
N HIS A 44 -10.92 -9.87 -3.52
CA HIS A 44 -11.45 -9.25 -2.31
C HIS A 44 -10.53 -8.14 -1.84
N VAL A 45 -11.08 -6.94 -1.71
CA VAL A 45 -10.35 -5.74 -1.29
C VAL A 45 -11.11 -5.00 -0.22
N VAL A 46 -10.38 -4.44 0.72
CA VAL A 46 -10.88 -3.29 1.47
C VAL A 46 -10.60 -2.07 0.61
N SER A 47 -11.65 -1.33 0.22
CA SER A 47 -11.50 -0.13 -0.60
C SER A 47 -12.20 1.08 0.01
N SER A 48 -11.62 2.25 -0.25
CA SER A 48 -12.18 3.54 0.12
C SER A 48 -11.82 4.58 -0.93
N ARG A 49 -12.53 5.69 -0.97
CA ARG A 49 -12.31 6.77 -1.93
C ARG A 49 -12.35 8.12 -1.24
N PHE A 50 -11.47 9.03 -1.68
CA PHE A 50 -11.39 10.39 -1.17
C PHE A 50 -11.38 11.42 -2.30
N PRO A 51 -12.09 12.55 -2.19
CA PRO A 51 -12.06 13.60 -3.20
C PRO A 51 -10.66 14.21 -3.39
N PHE A 52 -10.15 14.18 -4.62
CA PHE A 52 -8.93 14.84 -5.04
C PHE A 52 -9.24 16.15 -5.77
N ARG A 53 -9.30 17.24 -5.01
CA ARG A 53 -9.59 18.59 -5.55
C ARG A 53 -8.35 19.48 -5.60
N THR A 54 -7.49 19.37 -4.59
CA THR A 54 -6.25 20.16 -4.50
C THR A 54 -5.11 19.27 -3.99
N ARG A 55 -3.87 19.74 -4.05
CA ARG A 55 -2.73 19.02 -3.46
C ARG A 55 -2.91 18.77 -1.96
N LEU A 56 -3.64 19.64 -1.25
CA LEU A 56 -3.99 19.44 0.17
C LEU A 56 -4.89 18.21 0.38
N SER A 57 -5.67 17.81 -0.62
CA SER A 57 -6.48 16.59 -0.56
C SER A 57 -5.65 15.33 -0.32
N ILE A 58 -4.37 15.30 -0.74
CA ILE A 58 -3.49 14.16 -0.52
C ILE A 58 -3.19 14.03 0.98
N ILE A 59 -2.75 15.13 1.60
CA ILE A 59 -2.42 15.17 3.03
C ILE A 59 -3.67 14.85 3.87
N LEU A 60 -4.80 15.47 3.54
CA LEU A 60 -6.07 15.22 4.23
C LEU A 60 -6.57 13.79 4.04
N GLY A 61 -6.39 13.23 2.84
CA GLY A 61 -6.70 11.84 2.53
C GLY A 61 -5.88 10.91 3.40
N VAL A 62 -4.56 11.13 3.51
CA VAL A 62 -3.69 10.32 4.36
C VAL A 62 -4.13 10.38 5.84
N LEU A 63 -4.35 11.57 6.37
CA LEU A 63 -4.72 11.77 7.78
C LEU A 63 -6.11 11.25 8.14
N ARG A 64 -7.06 11.17 7.19
CA ARG A 64 -8.43 10.75 7.46
C ARG A 64 -8.73 9.31 7.05
N VAL A 65 -8.18 8.87 5.93
CA VAL A 65 -8.50 7.58 5.35
C VAL A 65 -7.72 6.47 6.02
N TYR A 66 -6.39 6.62 6.20
CA TYR A 66 -5.58 5.54 6.80
C TYR A 66 -6.02 5.15 8.22
N PRO A 67 -6.29 6.09 9.15
CA PRO A 67 -6.74 5.68 10.48
C PRO A 67 -8.07 4.92 10.45
N ARG A 68 -9.02 5.39 9.63
CA ARG A 68 -10.32 4.72 9.48
C ARG A 68 -10.21 3.34 8.83
N LEU A 69 -9.35 3.22 7.82
CA LEU A 69 -9.06 1.96 7.16
C LEU A 69 -8.38 0.98 8.13
N GLY A 70 -7.42 1.47 8.92
CA GLY A 70 -6.74 0.70 9.97
C GLY A 70 -7.69 0.20 11.06
N CYS A 71 -8.57 1.07 11.58
CA CYS A 71 -9.62 0.65 12.53
C CYS A 71 -10.51 -0.42 11.92
N TYR A 72 -11.02 -0.20 10.69
CA TYR A 72 -11.89 -1.17 10.02
C TYR A 72 -11.24 -2.54 9.83
N ILE A 73 -9.96 -2.57 9.43
CA ILE A 73 -9.18 -3.80 9.26
C ILE A 73 -9.00 -4.50 10.61
N LYS A 74 -8.63 -3.76 11.66
CA LYS A 74 -8.42 -4.29 13.01
C LYS A 74 -9.69 -4.85 13.63
N ASP A 75 -10.79 -4.09 13.58
CA ASP A 75 -12.07 -4.45 14.19
C ASP A 75 -12.67 -5.71 13.58
N ARG A 76 -12.38 -5.96 12.30
CA ARG A 76 -12.84 -7.15 11.56
C ARG A 76 -11.81 -8.27 11.48
N GLN A 77 -10.67 -8.13 12.16
CA GLN A 77 -9.58 -9.11 12.17
C GLN A 77 -9.14 -9.51 10.75
N LEU A 78 -9.06 -8.53 9.85
CA LEU A 78 -8.68 -8.75 8.45
C LEU A 78 -7.16 -8.67 8.28
N CYS A 79 -6.60 -9.53 7.44
CA CYS A 79 -5.24 -9.38 6.92
C CYS A 79 -5.33 -8.65 5.58
N ALA A 80 -5.10 -7.34 5.57
CA ALA A 80 -5.17 -6.52 4.36
C ALA A 80 -3.84 -5.81 4.11
N HIS A 81 -3.10 -6.23 3.09
CA HIS A 81 -1.87 -5.59 2.63
C HIS A 81 -1.54 -6.01 1.19
N PRO A 82 -0.75 -5.24 0.43
CA PRO A 82 -0.25 -3.89 0.71
C PRO A 82 -1.33 -2.80 0.52
N PHE A 83 -1.11 -1.62 1.09
CA PHE A 83 -1.93 -0.45 0.81
C PHE A 83 -1.55 0.17 -0.54
N LEU A 84 -2.54 0.39 -1.39
CA LEU A 84 -2.42 0.97 -2.73
C LEU A 84 -3.22 2.27 -2.79
N GLU A 85 -2.61 3.30 -3.37
CA GLU A 85 -3.25 4.58 -3.67
C GLU A 85 -3.27 4.81 -5.18
N ILE A 86 -4.47 4.83 -5.77
CA ILE A 86 -4.66 5.07 -7.20
C ILE A 86 -5.30 6.44 -7.38
N TYR A 87 -4.58 7.32 -8.07
CA TYR A 87 -5.01 8.67 -8.37
C TYR A 87 -5.66 8.68 -9.74
N ARG A 88 -6.98 8.87 -9.80
CA ARG A 88 -7.73 8.90 -11.06
C ARG A 88 -8.74 10.04 -11.04
N ASN A 89 -8.60 10.94 -12.02
CA ASN A 89 -9.43 12.13 -12.19
C ASN A 89 -9.47 13.01 -10.92
N HIS A 90 -10.61 13.03 -10.23
CA HIS A 90 -10.85 13.82 -9.01
C HIS A 90 -11.04 12.94 -7.77
N LEU A 91 -10.51 11.72 -7.79
CA LEU A 91 -10.59 10.78 -6.68
C LEU A 91 -9.23 10.12 -6.41
N ILE A 92 -8.97 9.90 -5.12
CA ILE A 92 -7.92 9.02 -4.62
C ILE A 92 -8.63 7.74 -4.20
N TYR A 93 -8.27 6.61 -4.81
CA TYR A 93 -8.75 5.29 -4.44
C TYR A 93 -7.72 4.64 -3.53
N TYR A 94 -8.14 4.27 -2.33
CA TYR A 94 -7.34 3.53 -1.36
C TYR A 94 -7.80 2.08 -1.40
N MET A 95 -6.90 1.14 -1.62
CA MET A 95 -7.22 -0.27 -1.75
C MET A 95 -6.22 -1.12 -0.97
N SER A 96 -6.67 -2.18 -0.34
CA SER A 96 -5.83 -3.16 0.32
C SER A 96 -6.37 -4.57 0.07
N PRO A 97 -5.64 -5.43 -0.67
CA PRO A 97 -6.12 -6.76 -1.01
C PRO A 97 -6.08 -7.70 0.20
N LEU A 98 -7.09 -8.55 0.28
CA LEU A 98 -7.24 -9.56 1.34
C LEU A 98 -6.69 -10.93 0.93
N ALA A 99 -6.44 -11.14 -0.37
CA ALA A 99 -5.94 -12.38 -0.94
C ALA A 99 -4.80 -12.11 -1.91
N ARG A 100 -3.94 -13.11 -2.13
CA ARG A 100 -2.80 -13.05 -3.08
C ARG A 100 -1.90 -11.82 -2.88
N GLN A 101 -1.72 -11.42 -1.63
CA GLN A 101 -1.09 -10.17 -1.24
C GLN A 101 0.35 -10.04 -1.75
N GLY A 102 1.07 -11.17 -1.85
CA GLY A 102 2.43 -11.24 -2.40
C GLY A 102 2.53 -10.70 -3.83
N ASP A 103 1.50 -10.93 -4.64
CA ASP A 103 1.47 -10.53 -6.06
C ASP A 103 1.27 -9.01 -6.23
N PHE A 104 0.88 -8.31 -5.16
CA PHE A 104 0.70 -6.86 -5.15
C PHE A 104 1.93 -6.10 -4.66
N TYR A 105 3.00 -6.80 -4.26
CA TYR A 105 4.28 -6.16 -3.94
C TYR A 105 5.16 -6.06 -5.18
N VAL A 106 5.53 -4.83 -5.53
CA VAL A 106 6.54 -4.62 -6.57
C VAL A 106 7.92 -5.15 -6.10
N PRO A 107 8.74 -5.73 -7.00
CA PRO A 107 10.02 -6.33 -6.66
C PRO A 107 10.99 -5.39 -5.92
N GLU A 108 10.84 -4.08 -6.11
CA GLU A 108 11.65 -3.03 -5.49
C GLU A 108 11.44 -2.95 -3.98
N VAL A 109 10.23 -3.29 -3.50
CA VAL A 109 9.85 -3.24 -2.08
C VAL A 109 10.22 -4.54 -1.37
N GLN A 110 10.14 -5.69 -2.05
CA GLN A 110 10.46 -7.00 -1.46
C GLN A 110 11.94 -7.15 -1.06
N LYS A 111 12.84 -6.35 -1.64
CA LYS A 111 14.27 -6.35 -1.30
C LYS A 111 14.60 -5.70 0.05
N ALA A 112 13.62 -5.13 0.75
CA ALA A 112 13.80 -4.60 2.10
C ALA A 112 13.57 -5.73 3.13
N PRO A 113 14.50 -5.97 4.09
CA PRO A 113 14.27 -6.95 5.14
C PRO A 113 13.02 -6.57 5.96
N LYS A 114 12.16 -7.57 6.22
CA LYS A 114 10.96 -7.41 7.07
C LYS A 114 11.37 -6.79 8.41
N ARG A 115 10.77 -5.65 8.77
CA ARG A 115 10.82 -5.19 10.17
C ARG A 115 10.08 -6.22 11.02
N GLN A 116 10.76 -6.73 12.03
CA GLN A 116 10.11 -7.50 13.10
C GLN A 116 9.05 -6.59 13.76
N PRO A 117 7.87 -7.10 14.13
CA PRO A 117 6.91 -6.33 14.91
C PRO A 117 7.56 -5.94 16.23
N GLU A 118 7.74 -4.64 16.46
CA GLU A 118 8.10 -4.09 17.76
C GLU A 118 6.86 -4.12 18.67
N GLY A 119 6.99 -4.77 19.84
CA GLY A 119 6.12 -4.55 21.00
C GLY A 119 5.14 -5.69 21.34
N GLU A 120 5.64 -6.76 21.96
CA GLU A 120 4.89 -7.43 23.04
C GLU A 120 5.33 -6.76 24.34
N ASP A 121 4.57 -5.76 24.79
CA ASP A 121 4.64 -5.30 26.19
C ASP A 121 4.09 -6.43 27.06
N SER A 122 4.96 -7.29 27.56
CA SER A 122 4.63 -8.22 28.64
C SER A 122 4.80 -7.49 29.97
N GLU A 123 3.70 -6.96 30.48
CA GLU A 123 3.55 -6.63 31.89
C GLU A 123 3.79 -7.91 32.71
N ASP A 124 4.89 -7.97 33.46
CA ASP A 124 5.07 -8.99 34.50
C ASP A 124 5.39 -8.27 35.82
N ASP A 125 4.32 -8.06 36.57
CA ASP A 125 4.24 -7.40 37.87
C ASP A 125 4.92 -8.26 38.94
N LYS A 126 6.23 -8.11 39.12
CA LYS A 126 6.94 -8.68 40.28
C LYS A 126 6.68 -7.83 41.52
N ARG A 127 5.52 -8.06 42.12
CA ARG A 127 5.29 -7.92 43.55
C ARG A 127 6.23 -8.88 44.31
N THR A 128 7.25 -8.34 44.97
CA THR A 128 7.93 -9.04 46.07
C THR A 128 7.62 -8.31 47.36
N ASP A 129 6.73 -8.91 48.15
CA ASP A 129 6.42 -8.49 49.51
C ASP A 129 7.67 -8.60 50.40
N ILE A 130 7.88 -7.55 51.21
CA ILE A 130 8.79 -7.52 52.35
C ILE A 130 8.08 -8.21 53.51
N THR A 131 8.66 -9.24 54.11
CA THR A 131 8.58 -9.58 55.56
C THR A 131 9.70 -10.54 55.91
#